data_AF-A0A7C6VLG8-F1
#
_entry.id   AF-A0A7C6VLG8-F1
#
_cell.length_a   1.000
_cell.length_b   1.000
_cell.length_c   1.000
_cell.angle_alpha   90.00
_cell.angle_beta   90.00
_cell.angle_gamma   90.00
#
_symmetry.space_group_name_H-M   'P 1'
#
loop_
_entity.id
_entity.type
_entity.pdbx_description
1 polymer ?
#
loop_
_entity_poly.entity_id
_entity_poly.type
_entity_poly.pdbx_seq_one_letter_code
_entity_poly.pdbx_strand_id
1 'polypeptide(L)'
;MSRTSSLFPDPSPVQGSRAVIRHLGDAAVVFDPLSWETHLLPPDLAFVAAIAERISVEGAVTRERLGAALEHELGDIDDVDLGPLCLALERIGVIQA
;
A
#
# COMPACT_ATOMS: atom_id res chain seq x y z
N MET A 1 -33.19 -17.94 -1.68
CA MET A 1 -32.37 -16.78 -2.10
C MET A 1 -30.98 -16.96 -1.48
N SER A 2 -30.06 -17.58 -2.20
CA SER A 2 -28.73 -17.92 -1.67
C SER A 2 -27.84 -16.68 -1.70
N ARG A 3 -27.42 -16.21 -0.53
CA ARG A 3 -26.38 -15.19 -0.41
C ARG A 3 -25.06 -15.85 -0.76
N THR A 4 -24.57 -15.63 -1.97
CA THR A 4 -23.16 -15.89 -2.31
C THR A 4 -22.34 -14.89 -1.52
N SER A 5 -21.91 -15.27 -0.31
CA SER A 5 -20.85 -14.55 0.38
C SER A 5 -19.62 -14.67 -0.51
N SER A 6 -19.24 -13.57 -1.17
CA SER A 6 -17.95 -13.49 -1.86
C SER A 6 -16.87 -13.84 -0.84
N LEU A 7 -16.17 -14.95 -1.06
CA LEU A 7 -15.01 -15.37 -0.26
C LEU A 7 -13.84 -14.39 -0.35
N PHE A 8 -13.95 -13.41 -1.26
CA PHE A 8 -12.93 -12.41 -1.50
C PHE A 8 -13.44 -11.05 -1.00
N PRO A 9 -12.67 -10.35 -0.16
CA PRO A 9 -12.97 -8.98 0.19
C PRO A 9 -13.06 -8.13 -1.09
N ASP A 10 -13.86 -7.07 -1.05
CA ASP A 10 -14.02 -6.14 -2.17
C ASP A 10 -12.64 -5.54 -2.56
N PRO A 11 -12.22 -5.56 -3.83
CA PRO A 11 -10.97 -4.94 -4.30
C PRO A 11 -11.06 -3.43 -4.43
N SER A 12 -11.96 -2.81 -3.67
CA SER A 12 -12.06 -1.36 -3.58
C SER A 12 -10.67 -0.78 -3.31
N PRO A 13 -10.23 0.19 -4.14
CA PRO A 13 -8.95 0.83 -3.94
C PRO A 13 -8.89 1.39 -2.53
N VAL A 14 -7.72 1.21 -1.93
CA VAL A 14 -7.27 1.79 -0.67
C VAL A 14 -7.66 3.28 -0.70
N GLN A 15 -8.44 3.76 0.28
CA GLN A 15 -9.12 5.06 0.16
C GLN A 15 -8.10 6.19 -0.03
N GLY A 16 -8.16 6.90 -1.16
CA GLY A 16 -7.14 7.89 -1.50
C GLY A 16 -5.83 7.29 -2.02
N SER A 17 -5.85 6.08 -2.57
CA SER A 17 -4.79 5.49 -3.37
C SER A 17 -5.41 4.94 -4.66
N ARG A 18 -4.64 4.89 -5.75
CA ARG A 18 -5.14 4.38 -7.03
C ARG A 18 -5.07 2.86 -7.08
N ALA A 19 -4.09 2.28 -6.39
CA ALA A 19 -3.81 0.86 -6.46
C ALA A 19 -4.72 0.02 -5.55
N VAL A 20 -4.94 -1.23 -5.98
CA VAL A 20 -5.56 -2.29 -5.18
C VAL A 20 -4.45 -3.16 -4.61
N ILE A 21 -4.45 -3.35 -3.30
CA ILE A 21 -3.44 -4.15 -2.61
C ILE A 21 -4.06 -5.45 -2.09
N ARG A 22 -3.31 -6.54 -2.23
CA ARG A 22 -3.69 -7.90 -1.80
C ARG A 22 -2.53 -8.61 -1.14
N HIS A 23 -2.71 -9.02 0.11
CA HIS A 23 -1.71 -9.80 0.85
C HIS A 23 -1.75 -11.28 0.46
N LEU A 24 -0.58 -11.87 0.29
CA LEU A 24 -0.34 -13.28 -0.04
C LEU A 24 0.71 -13.85 0.92
N GLY A 25 0.27 -14.31 2.08
CA GLY A 25 1.19 -14.73 3.14
C GLY A 25 1.95 -13.54 3.69
N ASP A 26 3.28 -13.55 3.55
CA ASP A 26 4.16 -12.44 3.92
C ASP A 26 4.42 -11.45 2.77
N ALA A 27 4.06 -11.79 1.53
CA ALA A 27 4.17 -10.91 0.36
C ALA A 27 2.87 -10.12 0.10
N ALA A 28 2.94 -9.15 -0.81
CA ALA A 28 1.76 -8.42 -1.29
C ALA A 28 1.77 -8.25 -2.81
N VAL A 29 0.59 -8.13 -3.39
CA VAL A 29 0.39 -7.82 -4.81
C VAL A 29 -0.29 -6.46 -4.89
N VAL A 30 0.31 -5.57 -5.69
CA VAL A 30 -0.25 -4.26 -6.02
C VAL A 30 -0.72 -4.28 -7.46
N PHE A 31 -2.00 -3.98 -7.67
CA PHE A 31 -2.62 -3.89 -8.98
C PHE A 31 -3.04 -2.45 -9.26
N ASP A 32 -2.57 -1.89 -10.38
CA ASP A 32 -3.03 -0.60 -10.88
C ASP A 32 -4.18 -0.80 -11.89
N PRO A 33 -5.43 -0.46 -11.54
CA PRO A 33 -6.59 -0.70 -12.41
C PRO A 33 -6.61 0.17 -13.68
N LEU A 34 -5.80 1.24 -13.75
CA LEU A 34 -5.72 2.07 -14.96
C LEU A 34 -4.72 1.50 -15.98
N SER A 35 -3.53 1.09 -15.53
CA SER A 35 -2.49 0.56 -16.42
C SER A 35 -2.58 -0.96 -16.61
N TRP A 36 -3.32 -1.66 -15.74
CA TRP A 36 -3.37 -3.12 -15.63
C TRP A 36 -2.03 -3.76 -15.23
N GLU A 37 -1.08 -2.96 -14.76
CA GLU A 37 0.18 -3.49 -14.24
C GLU A 37 -0.04 -4.15 -12.87
N THR A 38 0.70 -5.24 -12.66
CA THR A 38 0.70 -6.00 -11.40
C THR A 38 2.13 -6.08 -10.88
N HIS A 39 2.34 -5.67 -9.64
CA HIS A 39 3.63 -5.69 -8.98
C HIS A 39 3.58 -6.62 -7.78
N LEU A 40 4.52 -7.57 -7.73
CA LEU A 40 4.73 -8.39 -6.55
C LEU A 40 5.71 -7.67 -5.62
N LEU A 41 5.26 -7.42 -4.39
CA LEU A 41 6.06 -6.88 -3.33
C LEU A 41 6.59 -8.02 -2.45
N PRO A 42 7.92 -8.14 -2.29
CA PRO A 42 8.53 -9.06 -1.32
C PRO A 42 8.15 -8.66 0.11
N PRO A 43 8.41 -9.52 1.11
CA PRO A 43 7.92 -9.32 2.48
C PRO A 43 8.23 -7.96 3.10
N ASP A 44 9.46 -7.48 2.94
CA ASP A 44 9.89 -6.20 3.48
C ASP A 44 9.08 -5.01 2.90
N LEU A 45 8.65 -5.11 1.64
CA LEU A 45 7.83 -4.10 0.98
C LEU A 45 6.32 -4.32 1.20
N ALA A 46 5.91 -5.56 1.42
CA ALA A 46 4.53 -5.90 1.78
C ALA A 46 4.14 -5.30 3.14
N PHE A 47 5.08 -5.24 4.08
CA PHE A 47 4.93 -4.52 5.34
C PHE A 47 4.62 -3.02 5.11
N VAL A 48 5.36 -2.36 4.21
CA VAL A 48 5.11 -0.94 3.87
C VAL A 48 3.74 -0.76 3.21
N ALA A 49 3.34 -1.70 2.35
CA ALA A 49 2.01 -1.70 1.74
C ALA A 49 0.89 -1.86 2.78
N ALA A 50 1.08 -2.69 3.81
CA ALA A 50 0.13 -2.82 4.91
C ALA A 50 -0.02 -1.52 5.73
N ILE A 51 1.09 -0.79 5.94
CA ILE A 51 1.05 0.54 6.57
C ILE A 51 0.27 1.53 5.68
N ALA A 52 0.55 1.54 4.38
CA ALA A 52 -0.16 2.39 3.41
C ALA A 52 -1.67 2.09 3.40
N GLU A 53 -2.06 0.81 3.42
CA GLU A 53 -3.47 0.41 3.56
C GLU A 53 -4.10 0.97 4.83
N ARG A 54 -3.43 0.83 5.97
CA ARG A 54 -3.93 1.31 7.26
C ARG A 54 -4.18 2.82 7.24
N ILE A 55 -3.21 3.62 6.80
CA ILE A 55 -3.34 5.09 6.80
C ILE A 55 -4.34 5.61 5.78
N SER A 56 -4.65 4.81 4.75
CA SER A 56 -5.65 5.14 3.73
C SER A 56 -7.06 5.26 4.28
N VAL A 57 -7.38 4.49 5.33
CA VAL A 57 -8.70 4.48 5.97
C VAL A 57 -9.02 5.86 6.55
N GLU A 58 -7.99 6.62 6.89
CA GLU A 58 -8.09 7.97 7.47
C GLU A 58 -7.92 9.08 6.41
N GLY A 59 -7.55 8.74 5.17
CA GLY A 59 -7.40 9.68 4.06
C GLY A 59 -6.22 9.37 3.13
N ALA A 60 -5.93 10.29 2.20
CA ALA A 60 -4.87 10.19 1.20
C ALA A 60 -3.52 9.70 1.74
N VAL A 61 -2.92 8.73 1.06
CA VAL A 61 -1.57 8.20 1.36
C VAL A 61 -0.54 9.15 0.73
N THR A 62 0.01 10.09 1.49
CA THR A 62 1.10 10.98 1.04
C THR A 62 2.46 10.50 1.55
N ARG A 63 3.56 11.02 0.98
CA ARG A 63 4.92 10.72 1.45
C ARG A 63 5.11 11.03 2.93
N GLU A 64 4.61 12.17 3.39
CA GLU A 64 4.76 12.64 4.77
C GLU A 64 4.01 11.73 5.73
N ARG A 65 2.78 11.33 5.39
CA ARG A 65 1.98 10.42 6.22
C ARG A 65 2.59 9.02 6.26
N LEU A 66 3.11 8.53 5.14
CA LEU A 66 3.79 7.24 5.11
C LEU A 66 5.09 7.28 5.90
N GLY A 67 5.90 8.35 5.74
CA GLY A 67 7.14 8.54 6.49
C GLY A 67 6.91 8.57 8.00
N ALA A 68 5.97 9.39 8.47
CA ALA A 68 5.61 9.46 9.89
C ALA A 68 5.08 8.12 10.43
N ALA A 69 4.34 7.37 9.61
CA ALA A 69 3.87 6.04 10.00
C ALA A 69 5.01 5.02 10.06
N LEU A 70 5.98 5.06 9.15
CA LEU A 70 7.14 4.19 9.17
C LEU A 70 8.05 4.48 10.36
N GLU A 71 8.29 5.75 10.69
CA GLU A 71 9.03 6.17 11.88
C GLU A 71 8.35 5.66 13.16
N HIS A 72 7.02 5.72 13.22
CA HIS A 72 6.28 5.17 14.36
C HIS A 72 6.44 3.65 14.53
N GLU A 73 6.46 2.90 13.43
CA GLU A 73 6.48 1.42 13.46
C GLU A 73 7.89 0.85 13.60
N LEU A 74 8.89 1.48 12.97
CA LEU A 74 10.28 1.02 12.92
C LEU A 74 11.17 1.69 13.96
N GLY A 75 10.70 2.79 14.57
CA GLY A 75 11.50 3.64 15.44
C GLY A 75 12.35 4.62 14.64
N ASP A 76 13.49 5.01 15.21
CA ASP A 76 14.37 6.04 14.67
C ASP A 76 14.94 5.62 13.30
N ILE A 77 14.44 6.24 12.23
CA ILE A 77 14.81 6.01 10.84
C ILE A 77 15.47 7.25 10.22
N ASP A 78 15.93 8.20 11.04
CA ASP A 78 16.47 9.50 10.60
C ASP A 78 17.63 9.39 9.59
N ASP A 79 18.38 8.28 9.60
CA ASP A 79 19.48 7.99 8.69
C ASP A 79 19.09 7.18 7.43
N VAL A 80 17.80 6.82 7.28
CA VAL A 80 17.31 6.02 6.14
C VAL A 80 16.71 6.92 5.06
N ASP A 81 17.33 6.95 3.89
CA ASP A 81 16.74 7.61 2.72
C ASP A 81 15.54 6.81 2.18
N LEU A 82 14.33 7.23 2.56
CA LEU A 82 13.07 6.70 2.06
C LEU A 82 12.69 7.23 0.67
N GLY A 83 13.42 8.20 0.11
CA GLY A 83 13.12 8.84 -1.16
C GLY A 83 12.91 7.84 -2.32
N PRO A 84 13.86 6.91 -2.56
CA PRO A 84 13.71 5.89 -3.59
C PRO A 84 12.49 4.98 -3.40
N LEU A 85 12.17 4.62 -2.16
CA LEU A 85 11.00 3.81 -1.84
C LEU A 85 9.70 4.57 -2.13
N CYS A 86 9.60 5.81 -1.66
CA CYS A 86 8.43 6.66 -1.92
C CYS A 86 8.19 6.86 -3.43
N LEU A 87 9.25 7.11 -4.20
CA LEU A 87 9.17 7.23 -5.66
C LEU A 87 8.68 5.93 -6.32
N ALA A 88 9.15 4.77 -5.85
CA ALA A 88 8.68 3.49 -6.37
C ALA A 88 7.19 3.26 -6.06
N LEU A 89 6.75 3.61 -4.84
CA LEU A 89 5.37 3.47 -4.41
C LEU A 89 4.41 4.42 -5.14
N GLU A 90 4.84 5.64 -5.46
CA GLU A 90 4.08 6.56 -6.32
C GLU A 90 3.91 6.01 -7.73
N ARG A 91 4.99 5.47 -8.32
CA ARG A 91 4.95 4.89 -9.67
C ARG A 91 3.93 3.77 -9.79
N ILE A 92 3.80 2.95 -8.76
CA ILE A 92 2.81 1.85 -8.73
C ILE A 92 1.45 2.30 -8.15
N GLY A 93 1.28 3.59 -7.88
CA GLY A 93 0.01 4.19 -7.48
C GLY A 93 -0.42 3.94 -6.04
N VAL A 94 0.51 3.56 -5.16
CA VAL A 94 0.26 3.37 -3.71
C VAL A 94 0.26 4.71 -2.97
N ILE A 95 1.17 5.62 -3.33
CA ILE A 95 1.26 6.99 -2.77
C ILE A 95 0.69 8.00 -3.78
N GLN A 96 0.07 9.05 -3.26
CA GLN A 96 -0.32 10.24 -4.02
C GLN A 96 0.77 11.31 -3.93
N ALA A 97 1.17 11.83 -5.09
CA ALA A 97 2.06 12.99 -5.20
C ALA A 97 1.32 14.30 -4.85
#